data_AF-A0A2M7NNQ2-F1
#
_entry.id   AF-A0A2M7NNQ2-F1
#
_cell.length_a   1.000
_cell.length_b   1.000
_cell.length_c   1.000
_cell.angle_alpha   90.00
_cell.angle_beta   90.00
_cell.angle_gamma   90.00
#
_symmetry.space_group_name_H-M   'P 1'
#
loop_
_entity.id
_entity.type
_entity.pdbx_description
1 polymer ?
#
loop_
_entity_poly.entity_id
_entity_poly.type
_entity_poly.pdbx_seq_one_letter_code
_entity_poly.pdbx_strand_id
1 'polypeptide(L)'
;MELFIEKEFLEDFEIDFDESPIKVVLKNIITNYGDKKVFINYNEHNFEQLKKEYEFFALICNTTVPIPIDNFETSVKKSNCYQTLVFTKKEESWHKEMESRGAWCFSFENYQVKIKSLMDKIHFKIDLSTTFKNWNAIDFSKIPFNHIQITDGYILKDEKNINENLVPLIASFIKLGNEKITIDLLVKKVAFIDATEEKKKELAKKQHQKLNSKFSKLINLKIYLSNLISNIDLHDRTVITNFSILDSGIGFSVVGSKVSNSQLISESIFEKYTYDRLRRLKSAQQKYIEKLNSHTFQSLKFYKYPF
;
A
#
# COMPACT_ATOMS: atom_id res chain seq x y z
N MET A 1 6.83 -1.18 -8.75
CA MET A 1 7.69 -1.51 -7.58
C MET A 1 9.12 -1.14 -7.89
N GLU A 2 9.84 -0.56 -6.94
CA GLU A 2 11.30 -0.41 -7.00
C GLU A 2 11.93 -1.50 -6.15
N LEU A 3 12.86 -2.25 -6.73
CA LEU A 3 13.54 -3.36 -6.08
C LEU A 3 15.05 -3.09 -6.12
N PHE A 4 15.60 -2.65 -5.00
CA PHE A 4 17.02 -2.44 -4.81
C PHE A 4 17.62 -3.69 -4.20
N ILE A 5 18.64 -4.28 -4.86
CA ILE A 5 19.31 -5.49 -4.38
C ILE A 5 20.81 -5.28 -4.52
N GLU A 6 21.56 -5.41 -3.44
CA GLU A 6 23.01 -5.45 -3.53
C GLU A 6 23.45 -6.73 -4.27
N LYS A 7 24.43 -6.59 -5.17
CA LYS A 7 25.02 -7.70 -5.91
C LYS A 7 25.45 -8.83 -4.96
N GLU A 8 26.15 -8.49 -3.88
CA GLU A 8 26.61 -9.45 -2.88
C GLU A 8 25.43 -10.21 -2.24
N PHE A 9 24.36 -9.50 -1.86
CA PHE A 9 23.15 -10.15 -1.34
C PHE A 9 22.59 -11.19 -2.33
N LEU A 10 22.54 -10.83 -3.62
CA LEU A 10 21.98 -11.71 -4.65
C LEU A 10 22.86 -12.94 -4.89
N GLU A 11 24.19 -12.76 -4.90
CA GLU A 11 25.17 -13.84 -5.02
C GLU A 11 25.04 -14.83 -3.85
N ASP A 12 24.98 -14.32 -2.61
CA ASP A 12 24.79 -15.19 -1.44
C ASP A 12 23.42 -15.85 -1.40
N PHE A 13 22.37 -15.14 -1.84
CA PHE A 13 21.03 -15.70 -1.91
C PHE A 13 20.95 -16.85 -2.89
N GLU A 14 21.65 -16.78 -4.02
CA GLU A 14 21.74 -17.88 -4.98
C GLU A 14 22.45 -19.11 -4.39
N ILE A 15 23.56 -18.90 -3.68
CA ILE A 15 24.31 -19.98 -3.04
C ILE A 15 23.49 -20.65 -1.92
N ASP A 16 22.80 -19.86 -1.11
CA ASP A 16 21.97 -20.33 0.01
C ASP A 16 20.58 -20.80 -0.46
N PHE A 17 20.21 -20.66 -1.74
CA PHE A 17 18.82 -20.87 -2.16
C PHE A 17 18.36 -22.33 -1.94
N ASP A 18 17.18 -22.46 -1.34
CA ASP A 18 16.42 -23.71 -1.22
C ASP A 18 14.92 -23.44 -1.42
N GLU A 19 14.12 -24.49 -1.45
CA GLU A 19 12.66 -24.39 -1.64
C GLU A 19 11.90 -24.02 -0.35
N SER A 20 12.57 -23.45 0.67
CA SER A 20 11.87 -22.98 1.86
C SER A 20 10.90 -21.84 1.54
N PRO A 21 9.77 -21.75 2.27
CA PRO A 21 8.66 -20.87 1.88
C PRO A 21 9.06 -19.40 1.67
N ILE A 22 9.91 -18.84 2.54
CA ILE A 22 10.29 -17.42 2.46
C ILE A 22 11.30 -17.17 1.33
N LYS A 23 12.22 -18.11 1.08
CA LYS A 23 13.14 -18.01 -0.07
C LYS A 23 12.38 -18.10 -1.38
N VAL A 24 11.37 -18.98 -1.47
CA VAL A 24 10.48 -19.06 -2.64
C VAL A 24 9.71 -17.75 -2.85
N VAL A 25 9.20 -17.12 -1.79
CA VAL A 25 8.57 -15.78 -1.88
C VAL A 25 9.55 -14.76 -2.46
N LEU A 26 10.78 -14.69 -1.94
CA LEU A 26 11.79 -13.74 -2.42
C LEU A 26 12.20 -14.03 -3.87
N LYS A 27 12.44 -15.29 -4.23
CA LYS A 27 12.70 -15.71 -5.61
C LYS A 27 11.59 -15.23 -6.54
N ASN A 28 10.32 -15.44 -6.18
CA ASN A 28 9.20 -14.99 -6.98
C ASN A 28 9.18 -13.46 -7.17
N ILE A 29 9.47 -12.67 -6.14
CA ILE A 29 9.59 -11.22 -6.25
C ILE A 29 10.68 -10.84 -7.24
N ILE A 30 11.85 -11.45 -7.10
CA ILE A 30 13.04 -11.18 -7.93
C ILE A 30 12.79 -11.58 -9.39
N THR A 31 12.21 -12.75 -9.66
CA THR A 31 12.22 -13.34 -11.01
C THR A 31 10.86 -13.36 -11.71
N ASN A 32 9.74 -13.30 -10.98
CA ASN A 32 8.42 -13.60 -11.56
C ASN A 32 7.43 -12.43 -11.52
N TYR A 33 7.71 -11.38 -10.75
CA TYR A 33 6.84 -10.19 -10.67
C TYR A 33 7.12 -9.25 -11.86
N GLY A 34 6.06 -8.81 -12.56
CA GLY A 34 6.15 -7.85 -13.67
C GLY A 34 6.03 -6.38 -13.22
N ASP A 35 6.29 -5.40 -14.10
CA ASP A 35 6.24 -3.95 -13.82
C ASP A 35 7.02 -3.51 -12.56
N LYS A 36 8.19 -4.11 -12.37
CA LYS A 36 9.19 -3.69 -11.39
C LYS A 36 10.39 -3.06 -12.08
N LYS A 37 11.02 -2.10 -11.39
CA LYS A 37 12.34 -1.58 -11.72
C LYS A 37 13.32 -2.21 -10.75
N VAL A 38 14.35 -2.87 -11.27
CA VAL A 38 15.37 -3.54 -10.47
C VAL A 38 16.64 -2.72 -10.53
N PHE A 39 17.25 -2.44 -9.38
CA PHE A 39 18.49 -1.67 -9.25
C PHE A 39 19.52 -2.52 -8.53
N ILE A 40 20.71 -2.67 -9.12
CA ILE A 40 21.78 -3.51 -8.57
C ILE A 40 23.13 -2.79 -8.71
N ASN A 41 23.98 -2.87 -7.68
CA ASN A 41 25.33 -2.30 -7.72
C ASN A 41 26.32 -3.22 -8.45
N TYR A 42 26.24 -3.24 -9.78
CA TYR A 42 27.18 -3.97 -10.64
C TYR A 42 27.78 -3.06 -11.71
N ASN A 43 28.94 -3.46 -12.23
CA ASN A 43 29.55 -2.83 -13.40
C ASN A 43 28.87 -3.32 -14.67
N GLU A 44 28.29 -2.41 -15.46
CA GLU A 44 27.58 -2.72 -16.70
C GLU A 44 28.42 -3.55 -17.68
N HIS A 45 29.73 -3.31 -17.75
CA HIS A 45 30.64 -4.06 -18.61
C HIS A 45 30.77 -5.55 -18.23
N ASN A 46 30.46 -5.90 -16.99
CA ASN A 46 30.56 -7.27 -16.47
C ASN A 46 29.20 -7.99 -16.50
N PHE A 47 28.14 -7.36 -16.99
CA PHE A 47 26.79 -7.91 -16.86
C PHE A 47 26.58 -9.24 -17.59
N GLU A 48 27.11 -9.37 -18.81
CA GLU A 48 27.01 -10.62 -19.58
C GLU A 48 27.82 -11.76 -18.96
N GLN A 49 28.85 -11.45 -18.19
CA GLN A 49 29.56 -12.44 -17.38
C GLN A 49 28.71 -12.87 -16.18
N LEU A 50 28.12 -11.91 -15.44
CA LEU A 50 27.25 -12.20 -14.30
C LEU A 50 26.06 -13.09 -14.69
N LYS A 51 25.45 -12.87 -15.85
CA LYS A 51 24.35 -13.73 -16.36
C LYS A 51 24.77 -15.17 -16.64
N LYS A 52 26.05 -15.41 -16.96
CA LYS A 52 26.58 -16.76 -17.21
C LYS A 52 26.97 -17.46 -15.92
N GLU A 53 27.42 -16.69 -14.93
CA GLU A 53 27.89 -17.20 -13.65
C GLU A 53 26.74 -17.43 -12.66
N TYR A 54 25.69 -16.60 -12.72
CA TYR A 54 24.62 -16.58 -11.73
C TYR A 54 23.24 -16.69 -12.38
N GLU A 55 22.49 -17.73 -12.02
CA GLU A 55 21.15 -18.01 -12.55
C GLU A 55 20.18 -16.87 -12.23
N PHE A 56 20.24 -16.28 -11.03
CA PHE A 56 19.31 -15.22 -10.65
C PHE A 56 19.48 -13.97 -11.51
N PHE A 57 20.71 -13.63 -11.92
CA PHE A 57 20.95 -12.52 -12.85
C PHE A 57 20.30 -12.80 -14.21
N ALA A 58 20.43 -14.02 -14.73
CA ALA A 58 19.77 -14.43 -15.96
C ALA A 58 18.24 -14.40 -15.84
N LEU A 59 17.69 -14.88 -14.73
CA LEU A 59 16.24 -14.92 -14.49
C LEU A 59 15.63 -13.53 -14.35
N ILE A 60 16.32 -12.58 -13.71
CA ILE A 60 15.83 -11.19 -13.63
C ILE A 60 15.66 -10.62 -15.04
N CYS A 61 16.63 -10.83 -15.94
CA CYS A 61 16.58 -10.37 -17.32
C CYS A 61 15.37 -10.87 -18.12
N ASN A 62 14.81 -12.02 -17.77
CA ASN A 62 13.60 -12.53 -18.41
C ASN A 62 12.37 -11.64 -18.11
N THR A 63 12.41 -10.84 -17.05
CA THR A 63 11.32 -9.91 -16.68
C THR A 63 11.67 -8.45 -16.86
N THR A 64 12.91 -8.05 -16.60
CA THR A 64 13.36 -6.66 -16.73
C THR A 64 14.88 -6.60 -16.77
N VAL A 65 15.43 -5.59 -17.44
CA VAL A 65 16.88 -5.33 -17.41
C VAL A 65 17.20 -4.57 -16.12
N PRO A 66 18.05 -5.10 -15.21
CA PRO A 66 18.51 -4.37 -14.04
C PRO A 66 19.17 -3.05 -14.44
N ILE A 67 18.97 -2.02 -13.62
CA ILE A 67 19.60 -0.72 -13.76
C ILE A 67 20.87 -0.73 -12.88
N PRO A 68 22.07 -0.56 -13.46
CA PRO A 68 23.30 -0.49 -12.68
C PRO A 68 23.31 0.79 -11.83
N ILE A 69 23.82 0.68 -10.61
CA ILE A 69 23.99 1.82 -9.69
C ILE A 69 25.35 1.81 -9.01
N ASP A 70 26.04 2.95 -9.00
CA ASP A 70 27.40 3.02 -8.42
C ASP A 70 27.38 3.10 -6.90
N ASN A 71 26.50 3.95 -6.35
CA ASN A 71 26.35 4.13 -4.91
C ASN A 71 24.94 3.69 -4.48
N PHE A 72 24.87 2.59 -3.73
CA PHE A 72 23.63 1.93 -3.35
C PHE A 72 22.75 2.84 -2.47
N GLU A 73 23.30 3.34 -1.37
CA GLU A 73 22.60 4.23 -0.43
C GLU A 73 22.05 5.48 -1.13
N THR A 74 22.89 6.17 -1.91
CA THR A 74 22.50 7.40 -2.61
C THR A 74 21.35 7.15 -3.58
N SER A 75 21.35 5.98 -4.24
CA SER A 75 20.30 5.59 -5.19
C SER A 75 19.00 5.26 -4.46
N VAL A 76 19.06 4.51 -3.37
CA VAL A 76 17.92 4.19 -2.51
C VAL A 76 17.29 5.47 -1.94
N LYS A 77 18.10 6.42 -1.46
CA LYS A 77 17.63 7.69 -0.89
C LYS A 77 16.86 8.57 -1.87
N LYS A 78 17.04 8.41 -3.19
CA LYS A 78 16.26 9.11 -4.23
C LYS A 78 14.84 8.54 -4.40
N SER A 79 14.55 7.34 -3.89
CA SER A 79 13.23 6.72 -3.98
C SER A 79 12.17 7.53 -3.22
N ASN A 80 10.97 7.63 -3.78
CA ASN A 80 9.81 8.17 -3.05
C ASN A 80 9.20 7.17 -2.05
N CYS A 81 9.76 5.96 -1.95
CA CYS A 81 9.35 4.90 -1.04
C CYS A 81 7.89 4.44 -1.22
N TYR A 82 7.27 4.68 -2.38
CA TYR A 82 5.86 4.35 -2.61
C TYR A 82 5.58 2.84 -2.67
N GLN A 83 6.53 2.06 -3.19
CA GLN A 83 6.54 0.59 -3.13
C GLN A 83 7.96 0.13 -3.38
N THR A 84 8.80 0.27 -2.36
CA THR A 84 10.26 0.12 -2.44
C THR A 84 10.74 -0.99 -1.53
N LEU A 85 11.36 -2.01 -2.11
CA LEU A 85 12.03 -3.08 -1.39
C LEU A 85 13.54 -2.89 -1.52
N VAL A 86 14.25 -3.07 -0.41
CA VAL A 86 15.70 -2.90 -0.33
C VAL A 86 16.30 -4.14 0.32
N PHE A 87 17.24 -4.78 -0.38
CA PHE A 87 17.97 -5.95 0.08
C PHE A 87 19.47 -5.66 0.04
N THR A 88 20.11 -5.69 1.21
CA THR A 88 21.54 -5.44 1.39
C THR A 88 22.23 -6.67 2.00
N LYS A 89 23.54 -6.80 1.83
CA LYS A 89 24.32 -7.87 2.45
C LYS A 89 24.24 -7.80 3.97
N LYS A 90 24.38 -6.60 4.55
CA LYS A 90 24.35 -6.35 6.01
C LYS A 90 23.28 -5.33 6.36
N GLU A 91 22.89 -5.29 7.63
CA GLU A 91 21.96 -4.25 8.10
C GLU A 91 22.63 -2.88 8.09
N GLU A 92 22.10 -1.97 7.28
CA GLU A 92 22.66 -0.63 7.11
C GLU A 92 22.04 0.39 8.06
N SER A 93 22.85 1.35 8.51
CA SER A 93 22.42 2.40 9.46
C SER A 93 21.26 3.25 8.93
N TRP A 94 21.17 3.44 7.61
CA TRP A 94 20.13 4.21 6.93
C TRP A 94 18.83 3.42 6.69
N HIS A 95 18.77 2.12 7.00
CA HIS A 95 17.53 1.33 6.86
C HIS A 95 16.36 1.94 7.63
N LYS A 96 16.59 2.41 8.87
CA LYS A 96 15.54 3.00 9.70
C LYS A 96 14.97 4.30 9.11
N GLU A 97 15.81 5.09 8.44
CA GLU A 97 15.41 6.29 7.71
C GLU A 97 14.53 5.93 6.51
N MET A 98 14.91 4.90 5.75
CA MET A 98 14.13 4.46 4.59
C MET A 98 12.81 3.79 5.00
N GLU A 99 12.81 3.01 6.08
CA GLU A 99 11.61 2.44 6.67
C GLU A 99 10.67 3.52 7.21
N SER A 100 11.16 4.61 7.82
CA SER A 100 10.28 5.72 8.24
C SER A 100 9.62 6.44 7.05
N ARG A 101 10.27 6.41 5.88
CA ARG A 101 9.73 6.91 4.61
C ARG A 101 8.80 5.91 3.92
N GLY A 102 8.65 4.69 4.44
CA GLY A 102 7.72 3.68 3.92
C GLY A 102 8.34 2.58 3.04
N ALA A 103 9.67 2.48 2.96
CA ALA A 103 10.33 1.34 2.31
C ALA A 103 10.35 0.10 3.24
N TRP A 104 10.53 -1.09 2.66
CA TRP A 104 10.87 -2.29 3.43
C TRP A 104 12.33 -2.67 3.18
N CYS A 105 13.13 -2.62 4.24
CA CYS A 105 14.57 -2.84 4.20
C CYS A 105 14.96 -4.15 4.89
N PHE A 106 15.75 -4.95 4.18
CA PHE A 106 16.15 -6.29 4.58
C PHE A 106 17.66 -6.43 4.42
N SER A 107 18.26 -7.19 5.32
CA SER A 107 19.64 -7.67 5.18
C SER A 107 19.64 -9.18 4.96
N PHE A 108 20.75 -9.72 4.49
CA PHE A 108 20.91 -11.18 4.34
C PHE A 108 20.65 -11.94 5.64
N GLU A 109 21.04 -11.38 6.78
CA GLU A 109 20.87 -12.02 8.09
C GLU A 109 19.42 -12.02 8.61
N ASN A 110 18.57 -11.09 8.14
CA ASN A 110 17.24 -10.89 8.73
C ASN A 110 16.06 -10.94 7.75
N TYR A 111 16.29 -11.06 6.43
CA TYR A 111 15.19 -11.00 5.44
C TYR A 111 14.13 -12.07 5.70
N GLN A 112 14.53 -13.29 6.01
CA GLN A 112 13.58 -14.40 6.22
C GLN A 112 12.64 -14.11 7.40
N VAL A 113 13.22 -13.72 8.54
CA VAL A 113 12.49 -13.41 9.78
C VAL A 113 11.62 -12.18 9.60
N LYS A 114 12.14 -11.12 8.97
CA LYS A 114 11.38 -9.88 8.72
C LYS A 114 10.20 -10.11 7.76
N ILE A 115 10.40 -10.81 6.63
CA ILE A 115 9.32 -11.13 5.69
C ILE A 115 8.24 -11.95 6.39
N LYS A 116 8.62 -13.01 7.11
CA LYS A 116 7.67 -13.83 7.87
C LYS A 116 6.89 -12.99 8.88
N SER A 117 7.56 -12.13 9.65
CA SER A 117 6.88 -11.25 10.61
C SER A 117 5.91 -10.26 9.96
N LEU A 118 6.22 -9.76 8.77
CA LEU A 118 5.32 -8.91 8.00
C LEU A 118 4.10 -9.69 7.50
N MET A 119 4.31 -10.91 6.98
CA MET A 119 3.21 -11.81 6.58
C MET A 119 2.31 -12.12 7.78
N ASP A 120 2.87 -12.55 8.91
CA ASP A 120 2.08 -12.89 10.12
C ASP A 120 1.23 -11.71 10.65
N LYS A 121 1.66 -10.47 10.42
CA LYS A 121 0.94 -9.26 10.83
C LYS A 121 -0.10 -8.79 9.81
N ILE A 122 0.13 -9.02 8.52
CA ILE A 122 -0.72 -8.51 7.44
C ILE A 122 -1.70 -9.58 6.96
N HIS A 123 -1.30 -10.84 6.93
CA HIS A 123 -2.08 -11.92 6.35
C HIS A 123 -3.09 -12.45 7.36
N PHE A 124 -4.33 -12.03 7.23
CA PHE A 124 -5.41 -12.51 8.09
C PHE A 124 -6.76 -12.54 7.38
N LYS A 125 -7.68 -13.32 7.94
CA LYS A 125 -9.09 -13.38 7.55
C LYS A 125 -9.95 -13.24 8.79
N ILE A 126 -10.94 -12.36 8.74
CA ILE A 126 -11.91 -12.15 9.83
C ILE A 126 -13.30 -12.47 9.30
N ASP A 127 -13.94 -13.45 9.91
CA ASP A 127 -15.30 -13.87 9.57
C ASP A 127 -16.32 -12.89 10.17
N LEU A 128 -17.07 -12.22 9.29
CA LEU A 128 -18.12 -11.27 9.68
C LEU A 128 -19.48 -11.95 9.90
N SER A 129 -19.55 -13.28 9.81
CA SER A 129 -20.70 -14.06 10.29
C SER A 129 -20.82 -13.99 11.82
N THR A 130 -19.71 -13.63 12.47
CA THR A 130 -19.64 -13.30 13.89
C THR A 130 -19.60 -11.78 14.09
N THR A 131 -20.00 -11.31 15.27
CA THR A 131 -20.00 -9.87 15.58
C THR A 131 -18.58 -9.31 15.59
N PHE A 132 -18.28 -8.42 14.64
CA PHE A 132 -17.05 -7.64 14.65
C PHE A 132 -17.10 -6.59 15.76
N LYS A 133 -16.29 -6.79 16.81
CA LYS A 133 -16.39 -5.99 18.04
C LYS A 133 -15.80 -4.59 17.88
N ASN A 134 -14.58 -4.48 17.35
CA ASN A 134 -13.91 -3.20 17.11
C ASN A 134 -12.65 -3.39 16.27
N TRP A 135 -12.13 -2.27 15.76
CA TRP A 135 -10.92 -2.20 14.94
C TRP A 135 -9.61 -2.42 15.70
N ASN A 136 -9.61 -2.49 17.05
CA ASN A 136 -8.38 -2.69 17.82
C ASN A 136 -7.79 -4.09 17.64
N ALA A 137 -8.55 -5.03 17.09
CA ALA A 137 -8.05 -6.35 16.71
C ALA A 137 -7.05 -6.31 15.55
N ILE A 138 -6.99 -5.19 14.83
CA ILE A 138 -6.13 -5.01 13.65
C ILE A 138 -5.18 -3.86 13.95
N ASP A 139 -3.87 -4.14 13.95
CA ASP A 139 -2.83 -3.16 14.21
C ASP A 139 -1.81 -3.15 13.06
N PHE A 140 -1.92 -2.14 12.21
CA PHE A 140 -0.99 -1.87 11.12
C PHE A 140 0.08 -0.82 11.49
N SER A 141 0.03 -0.24 12.69
CA SER A 141 0.88 0.91 13.09
C SER A 141 2.38 0.61 13.11
N LYS A 142 2.74 -0.68 13.20
CA LYS A 142 4.12 -1.15 13.23
C LYS A 142 4.68 -1.49 11.85
N ILE A 143 3.89 -1.37 10.79
CA ILE A 143 4.32 -1.71 9.44
C ILE A 143 4.68 -0.41 8.69
N PRO A 144 5.84 -0.35 8.03
CA PRO A 144 6.23 0.82 7.24
C PRO A 144 5.29 1.06 6.06
N PHE A 145 4.58 2.20 6.09
CA PHE A 145 3.75 2.71 5.01
C PHE A 145 3.85 4.24 4.96
N ASN A 146 3.70 4.82 3.77
CA ASN A 146 3.63 6.28 3.60
C ASN A 146 2.37 6.75 2.85
N HIS A 147 1.63 5.82 2.25
CA HIS A 147 0.42 6.10 1.50
C HIS A 147 -0.62 5.03 1.77
N ILE A 148 -1.84 5.48 2.05
CA ILE A 148 -3.00 4.63 2.25
C ILE A 148 -4.12 5.19 1.39
N GLN A 149 -4.82 4.30 0.70
CA GLN A 149 -6.01 4.64 -0.03
C GLN A 149 -7.19 3.81 0.49
N ILE A 150 -8.24 4.50 0.92
CA ILE A 150 -9.47 3.88 1.41
C ILE A 150 -10.55 4.12 0.38
N THR A 151 -11.09 3.05 -0.19
CA THR A 151 -12.23 3.08 -1.11
C THR A 151 -13.42 2.45 -0.42
N ASP A 152 -14.42 3.25 -0.08
CA ASP A 152 -15.70 2.77 0.42
C ASP A 152 -16.77 3.81 0.14
N GLY A 153 -17.75 3.43 -0.67
CA GLY A 153 -18.81 4.33 -1.12
C GLY A 153 -19.64 4.98 -0.02
N TYR A 154 -19.67 4.40 1.19
CA TYR A 154 -20.61 4.75 2.25
C TYR A 154 -19.95 5.03 3.60
N ILE A 155 -18.62 5.04 3.69
CA ILE A 155 -17.91 5.19 4.97
C ILE A 155 -18.13 6.56 5.64
N LEU A 156 -18.51 7.59 4.87
CA LEU A 156 -18.88 8.92 5.35
C LEU A 156 -20.40 9.16 5.47
N LYS A 157 -21.22 8.10 5.55
CA LYS A 157 -22.69 8.23 5.56
C LYS A 157 -23.26 9.02 6.75
N ASP A 158 -22.69 8.88 7.94
CA ASP A 158 -23.16 9.53 9.17
C ASP A 158 -22.03 9.63 10.23
N GLU A 159 -22.24 10.45 11.26
CA GLU A 159 -21.25 10.71 12.30
C GLU A 159 -20.92 9.47 13.16
N LYS A 160 -21.93 8.64 13.44
CA LYS A 160 -21.74 7.41 14.22
C LYS A 160 -20.78 6.48 13.49
N ASN A 161 -20.99 6.26 12.20
CA ASN A 161 -20.14 5.42 11.37
C ASN A 161 -18.71 5.95 11.28
N ILE A 162 -18.54 7.27 11.17
CA ILE A 162 -17.22 7.89 11.15
C ILE A 162 -16.49 7.63 12.48
N ASN A 163 -17.17 7.83 13.61
CA ASN A 163 -16.56 7.69 14.93
C ASN A 163 -16.28 6.21 15.30
N GLU A 164 -17.17 5.29 14.94
CA GLU A 164 -17.09 3.87 15.31
C GLU A 164 -16.27 3.04 14.32
N ASN A 165 -16.17 3.46 13.04
CA ASN A 165 -15.50 2.70 11.99
C ASN A 165 -14.33 3.45 11.35
N LEU A 166 -14.57 4.59 10.70
CA LEU A 166 -13.52 5.27 9.92
C LEU A 166 -12.35 5.75 10.78
N VAL A 167 -12.65 6.38 11.92
CA VAL A 167 -11.65 6.91 12.84
C VAL A 167 -10.79 5.79 13.43
N PRO A 168 -11.36 4.69 13.97
CA PRO A 168 -10.57 3.55 14.42
C PRO A 168 -9.80 2.85 13.29
N LEU A 169 -10.38 2.72 12.10
CA LEU A 169 -9.69 2.19 10.93
C LEU A 169 -8.44 3.01 10.60
N ILE A 170 -8.58 4.34 10.48
CA ILE A 170 -7.44 5.24 10.25
C ILE A 170 -6.41 5.10 11.38
N ALA A 171 -6.86 5.06 12.64
CA ALA A 171 -5.99 4.92 13.80
C ALA A 171 -5.17 3.61 13.77
N SER A 172 -5.70 2.52 13.20
CA SER A 172 -4.98 1.24 13.08
C SER A 172 -3.70 1.33 12.24
N PHE A 173 -3.59 2.31 11.35
CA PHE A 173 -2.41 2.51 10.49
C PHE A 173 -1.44 3.57 11.00
N ILE A 174 -1.87 4.40 11.95
CA ILE A 174 -1.06 5.54 12.36
C ILE A 174 -0.01 5.09 13.36
N LYS A 175 1.26 5.20 12.96
CA LYS A 175 2.40 5.08 13.86
C LYS A 175 2.56 6.36 14.69
N LEU A 176 2.97 6.22 15.95
CA LEU A 176 3.57 7.31 16.70
C LEU A 176 4.97 7.55 16.14
N GLY A 177 5.10 8.44 15.15
CA GLY A 177 6.35 8.79 14.46
C GLY A 177 6.31 10.22 13.91
N ASN A 178 7.43 10.67 13.32
CA ASN A 178 7.59 12.06 12.91
C ASN A 178 7.08 12.37 11.49
N GLU A 179 7.01 11.36 10.61
CA GLU A 179 6.58 11.53 9.22
C GLU A 179 5.08 11.37 9.06
N LYS A 180 4.47 12.24 8.25
CA LYS A 180 3.04 12.17 7.97
C LYS A 180 2.73 11.14 6.89
N ILE A 181 1.71 10.33 7.13
CA ILE A 181 1.18 9.38 6.14
C ILE A 181 0.14 10.10 5.29
N THR A 182 0.16 9.89 3.97
CA THR A 182 -0.91 10.40 3.10
C THR A 182 -2.07 9.41 3.08
N ILE A 183 -3.30 9.89 3.32
CA ILE A 183 -4.52 9.09 3.24
C ILE A 183 -5.45 9.69 2.19
N ASP A 184 -5.73 8.93 1.15
CA ASP A 184 -6.69 9.27 0.11
C ASP A 184 -8.00 8.49 0.34
N LEU A 185 -9.08 9.21 0.62
CA LEU A 185 -10.40 8.64 0.90
C LEU A 185 -11.31 8.81 -0.33
N LEU A 186 -11.62 7.72 -1.02
CA LEU A 186 -12.49 7.69 -2.19
C LEU A 186 -13.89 7.24 -1.77
N VAL A 187 -14.86 8.14 -1.94
CA VAL A 187 -16.21 8.01 -1.41
C VAL A 187 -17.24 8.37 -2.47
N LYS A 188 -18.31 7.56 -2.54
CA LYS A 188 -19.41 7.73 -3.51
C LYS A 188 -20.50 8.64 -2.96
N LYS A 189 -20.89 8.44 -1.69
CA LYS A 189 -21.96 9.19 -1.04
C LYS A 189 -21.52 9.77 0.31
N VAL A 190 -22.02 10.97 0.57
CA VAL A 190 -22.02 11.62 1.88
C VAL A 190 -23.47 11.93 2.18
N ALA A 191 -23.92 11.56 3.38
CA ALA A 191 -25.29 11.79 3.86
C ALA A 191 -26.40 11.02 3.11
N PHE A 192 -27.65 11.34 3.50
CA PHE A 192 -28.89 10.74 3.00
C PHE A 192 -29.12 10.97 1.49
N ILE A 193 -29.95 10.12 0.89
CA ILE A 193 -30.23 10.07 -0.56
C ILE A 193 -30.76 11.42 -1.08
N ASP A 194 -31.49 12.18 -0.25
CA ASP A 194 -32.21 13.41 -0.66
C ASP A 194 -31.47 14.72 -0.34
N ALA A 195 -30.21 14.67 0.11
CA ALA A 195 -29.44 15.88 0.37
C ALA A 195 -29.09 16.62 -0.94
N THR A 196 -29.22 17.96 -0.94
CA THR A 196 -28.73 18.79 -2.06
C THR A 196 -27.21 18.70 -2.21
N GLU A 197 -26.68 18.98 -3.39
CA GLU A 197 -25.23 18.91 -3.64
C GLU A 197 -24.44 19.89 -2.77
N GLU A 198 -25.00 21.06 -2.45
CA GLU A 198 -24.42 22.04 -1.51
C GLU A 198 -24.31 21.46 -0.11
N LYS A 199 -25.37 20.79 0.39
CA LYS A 199 -25.34 20.13 1.70
C LYS A 199 -24.30 19.00 1.74
N LYS A 200 -24.17 18.23 0.65
CA LYS A 200 -23.14 17.18 0.54
C LYS A 200 -21.73 17.78 0.62
N LYS A 201 -21.46 18.88 -0.10
CA LYS A 201 -20.20 19.64 -0.01
C LYS A 201 -19.91 20.11 1.40
N GLU A 202 -20.87 20.77 2.05
CA GLU A 202 -20.68 21.30 3.40
C GLU A 202 -20.40 20.17 4.41
N LEU A 203 -21.13 19.07 4.33
CA LEU A 203 -20.91 17.91 5.18
C LEU A 203 -19.53 17.30 4.94
N ALA A 204 -19.13 17.11 3.68
CA ALA A 204 -17.80 16.63 3.35
C ALA A 204 -16.69 17.53 3.91
N LYS A 205 -16.83 18.85 3.77
CA LYS A 205 -15.91 19.84 4.33
C LYS A 205 -15.85 19.73 5.85
N LYS A 206 -17.00 19.63 6.53
CA LYS A 206 -17.07 19.45 7.99
C LYS A 206 -16.40 18.14 8.42
N GLN A 207 -16.63 17.03 7.72
CA GLN A 207 -15.99 15.75 8.03
C GLN A 207 -14.49 15.79 7.78
N HIS A 208 -14.03 16.42 6.69
CA HIS A 208 -12.61 16.66 6.44
C HIS A 208 -11.97 17.46 7.58
N GLN A 209 -12.59 18.58 7.98
CA GLN A 209 -12.09 19.41 9.08
C GLN A 209 -12.02 18.64 10.40
N LYS A 210 -13.02 17.81 10.71
CA LYS A 210 -13.06 16.96 11.92
C LYS A 210 -11.98 15.88 11.92
N LEU A 211 -11.79 15.19 10.80
CA LEU A 211 -10.75 14.16 10.68
C LEU A 211 -9.35 14.81 10.69
N ASN A 212 -9.19 15.92 9.98
CA ASN A 212 -7.95 16.67 9.96
C ASN A 212 -7.61 17.26 11.34
N SER A 213 -8.57 17.80 12.10
CA SER A 213 -8.28 18.28 13.45
C SER A 213 -7.79 17.16 14.37
N LYS A 214 -8.34 15.94 14.22
CA LYS A 214 -7.95 14.77 15.00
C LYS A 214 -6.56 14.23 14.63
N PHE A 215 -6.18 14.27 13.36
CA PHE A 215 -4.99 13.59 12.85
C PHE A 215 -3.97 14.50 12.13
N SER A 216 -4.13 15.82 12.14
CA SER A 216 -3.33 16.78 11.34
C SER A 216 -1.82 16.68 11.53
N LYS A 217 -1.36 16.26 12.71
CA LYS A 217 0.07 16.06 13.00
C LYS A 217 0.62 14.77 12.38
N LEU A 218 -0.24 13.81 12.08
CA LEU A 218 0.11 12.42 11.74
C LEU A 218 -0.25 12.06 10.29
N ILE A 219 -1.25 12.73 9.70
CA ILE A 219 -1.71 12.42 8.34
C ILE A 219 -1.89 13.66 7.46
N ASN A 220 -1.70 13.46 6.16
CA ASN A 220 -2.19 14.34 5.11
C ASN A 220 -3.45 13.71 4.51
N LEU A 221 -4.63 14.15 4.96
CA LEU A 221 -5.91 13.60 4.52
C LEU A 221 -6.43 14.30 3.27
N LYS A 222 -6.75 13.51 2.25
CA LYS A 222 -7.51 13.94 1.08
C LYS A 222 -8.82 13.18 0.98
N ILE A 223 -9.92 13.88 0.70
CA ILE A 223 -11.23 13.26 0.45
C ILE A 223 -11.63 13.53 -0.99
N TYR A 224 -11.93 12.47 -1.74
CA TYR A 224 -12.39 12.49 -3.12
C TYR A 224 -13.83 12.01 -3.17
N LEU A 225 -14.74 12.94 -3.46
CA LEU A 225 -16.16 12.65 -3.62
C LEU A 225 -16.53 12.58 -5.09
N SER A 226 -16.98 11.42 -5.57
CA SER A 226 -17.58 11.39 -6.90
C SER A 226 -18.53 10.21 -7.11
N ASN A 227 -19.66 10.55 -7.73
CA ASN A 227 -20.65 9.62 -8.28
C ASN A 227 -20.43 9.36 -9.79
N LEU A 228 -19.31 9.83 -10.35
CA LEU A 228 -19.32 10.37 -11.71
C LEU A 228 -18.46 9.68 -12.75
N ILE A 229 -17.96 8.47 -12.50
CA ILE A 229 -17.21 7.75 -13.54
C ILE A 229 -17.86 6.39 -13.75
N SER A 230 -18.75 6.34 -14.75
CA SER A 230 -19.45 5.14 -15.24
C SER A 230 -18.54 4.01 -15.71
N ASN A 231 -17.22 4.26 -15.83
CA ASN A 231 -16.27 3.32 -16.42
C ASN A 231 -15.20 2.82 -15.42
N ILE A 232 -15.13 3.40 -14.21
CA ILE A 232 -14.27 2.91 -13.13
C ILE A 232 -15.19 2.62 -11.98
N ASP A 233 -15.44 1.34 -11.80
CA ASP A 233 -16.34 0.86 -10.78
C ASP A 233 -15.66 0.90 -9.40
N LEU A 234 -16.02 1.90 -8.58
CA LEU A 234 -15.62 1.97 -7.18
C LEU A 234 -16.54 1.12 -6.27
N HIS A 235 -17.11 0.02 -6.80
CA HIS A 235 -17.88 -0.95 -6.01
C HIS A 235 -17.00 -1.71 -5.02
N ASP A 236 -15.74 -1.98 -5.38
CA ASP A 236 -14.77 -2.66 -4.53
C ASP A 236 -14.50 -1.83 -3.27
N ARG A 237 -14.73 -2.43 -2.09
CA ARG A 237 -14.39 -1.81 -0.81
C ARG A 237 -13.03 -2.29 -0.34
N THR A 238 -12.05 -1.41 -0.45
CA THR A 238 -10.63 -1.75 -0.25
C THR A 238 -9.92 -0.70 0.59
N VAL A 239 -8.99 -1.15 1.43
CA VAL A 239 -7.90 -0.32 1.93
C VAL A 239 -6.61 -0.81 1.30
N ILE A 240 -5.90 0.09 0.63
CA ILE A 240 -4.69 -0.20 -0.12
C ILE A 240 -3.54 0.56 0.52
N THR A 241 -2.41 -0.10 0.77
CA THR A 241 -1.17 0.53 1.24
C THR A 241 -0.08 0.47 0.17
N ASN A 242 1.16 0.85 0.51
CA ASN A 242 2.36 0.60 -0.29
C ASN A 242 2.45 -0.88 -0.74
N PHE A 243 2.12 -1.83 0.15
CA PHE A 243 2.46 -3.24 0.01
C PHE A 243 1.31 -4.22 0.33
N SER A 244 0.13 -3.75 0.69
CA SER A 244 -0.98 -4.61 1.10
C SER A 244 -2.34 -4.14 0.61
N ILE A 245 -3.27 -5.08 0.61
CA ILE A 245 -4.70 -4.86 0.39
C ILE A 245 -5.44 -5.40 1.61
N LEU A 246 -6.46 -4.68 2.06
CA LEU A 246 -7.49 -5.14 2.97
C LEU A 246 -8.84 -5.00 2.25
N ASP A 247 -9.50 -6.13 2.02
CA ASP A 247 -10.79 -6.21 1.33
C ASP A 247 -11.94 -6.40 2.30
N SER A 248 -13.11 -5.86 1.93
CA SER A 248 -14.36 -6.16 2.61
C SER A 248 -15.50 -6.31 1.60
N GLY A 249 -16.19 -7.46 1.65
CA GLY A 249 -17.37 -7.67 0.83
C GLY A 249 -18.56 -6.79 1.21
N ILE A 250 -18.58 -6.18 2.41
CA ILE A 250 -19.64 -5.26 2.88
C ILE A 250 -19.17 -3.82 3.17
N GLY A 251 -17.88 -3.55 2.97
CA GLY A 251 -17.25 -2.27 3.32
C GLY A 251 -16.76 -2.23 4.77
N PHE A 252 -16.32 -1.06 5.21
CA PHE A 252 -15.66 -0.90 6.50
C PHE A 252 -16.60 -0.36 7.59
N SER A 253 -17.89 -0.26 7.29
CA SER A 253 -18.95 0.06 8.26
C SER A 253 -19.41 -1.21 8.99
N VAL A 254 -18.52 -1.84 9.77
CA VAL A 254 -18.73 -3.20 10.31
C VAL A 254 -19.05 -3.23 11.81
N VAL A 255 -18.57 -2.25 12.58
CA VAL A 255 -18.88 -2.14 14.02
C VAL A 255 -20.35 -1.77 14.20
N GLY A 256 -21.07 -2.51 15.05
CA GLY A 256 -22.49 -2.30 15.32
C GLY A 256 -23.43 -2.69 14.17
N SER A 257 -22.89 -3.29 13.10
CA SER A 257 -23.65 -3.79 11.96
C SER A 257 -24.23 -5.17 12.22
N LYS A 258 -25.27 -5.54 11.47
CA LYS A 258 -25.73 -6.93 11.44
C LYS A 258 -24.59 -7.83 10.93
N VAL A 259 -24.51 -9.03 11.51
CA VAL A 259 -23.64 -10.08 10.99
C VAL A 259 -23.92 -10.30 9.50
N SER A 260 -22.89 -10.65 8.75
CA SER A 260 -22.92 -10.82 7.31
C SER A 260 -22.21 -12.11 6.94
N ASN A 261 -22.62 -12.77 5.86
CA ASN A 261 -21.90 -13.93 5.31
C ASN A 261 -20.62 -13.53 4.54
N SER A 262 -19.97 -12.44 4.96
CA SER A 262 -18.80 -11.85 4.33
C SER A 262 -17.58 -11.95 5.26
N GLN A 263 -16.43 -11.50 4.77
CA GLN A 263 -15.17 -11.52 5.51
C GLN A 263 -14.35 -10.27 5.22
N LEU A 264 -13.46 -9.94 6.15
CA LEU A 264 -12.32 -9.08 5.90
C LEU A 264 -11.12 -9.96 5.55
N ILE A 265 -10.42 -9.65 4.47
CA ILE A 265 -9.20 -10.36 4.07
C ILE A 265 -8.10 -9.32 3.92
N SER A 266 -6.97 -9.51 4.60
CA SER A 266 -5.79 -8.70 4.36
C SER A 266 -4.64 -9.57 3.88
N GLU A 267 -3.99 -9.12 2.81
CA GLU A 267 -2.92 -9.82 2.10
C GLU A 267 -1.86 -8.80 1.66
N SER A 268 -0.65 -9.26 1.36
CA SER A 268 0.47 -8.39 0.95
C SER A 268 1.12 -8.83 -0.36
N ILE A 269 2.03 -8.01 -0.88
CA ILE A 269 2.81 -8.31 -2.09
C ILE A 269 3.70 -9.56 -1.96
N PHE A 270 3.81 -10.20 -0.80
CA PHE A 270 4.51 -11.49 -0.67
C PHE A 270 3.76 -12.63 -1.38
N GLU A 271 2.52 -12.40 -1.81
CA GLU A 271 1.81 -13.25 -2.75
C GLU A 271 1.72 -12.59 -4.13
N LYS A 272 2.09 -13.33 -5.19
CA LYS A 272 2.10 -12.81 -6.56
C LYS A 272 0.73 -12.32 -7.02
N TYR A 273 -0.31 -13.08 -6.69
CA TYR A 273 -1.69 -12.69 -7.01
C TYR A 273 -2.04 -11.32 -6.42
N THR A 274 -1.73 -11.12 -5.14
CA THR A 274 -1.97 -9.89 -4.40
C THR A 274 -1.15 -8.73 -4.95
N TYR A 275 0.12 -8.96 -5.30
CA TYR A 275 0.94 -7.99 -6.01
C TYR A 275 0.30 -7.53 -7.32
N ASP A 276 -0.09 -8.48 -8.18
CA ASP A 276 -0.68 -8.18 -9.49
C ASP A 276 -2.01 -7.42 -9.34
N ARG A 277 -2.82 -7.78 -8.34
CA ARG A 277 -4.08 -7.12 -8.02
C ARG A 277 -3.86 -5.71 -7.46
N LEU A 278 -2.95 -5.53 -6.52
CA LEU A 278 -2.60 -4.25 -5.92
C LEU A 278 -2.15 -3.25 -7.00
N ARG A 279 -1.31 -3.71 -7.92
CA ARG A 279 -0.84 -2.92 -9.07
C ARG A 279 -2.00 -2.46 -9.96
N ARG A 280 -2.93 -3.37 -10.32
CA ARG A 280 -4.10 -3.04 -11.15
C ARG A 280 -5.02 -2.03 -10.46
N LEU A 281 -5.32 -2.24 -9.17
CA LEU A 281 -6.16 -1.33 -8.38
C LEU A 281 -5.54 0.06 -8.28
N LYS A 282 -4.25 0.14 -7.90
CA LYS A 282 -3.52 1.42 -7.83
C LYS A 282 -3.50 2.13 -9.19
N SER A 283 -3.26 1.41 -10.29
CA SER A 283 -3.26 2.02 -11.63
C SER A 283 -4.63 2.59 -12.00
N ALA A 284 -5.72 1.85 -11.77
CA ALA A 284 -7.07 2.31 -12.05
C ALA A 284 -7.44 3.53 -11.19
N GLN A 285 -7.11 3.50 -9.91
CA GLN A 285 -7.39 4.58 -8.96
C GLN A 285 -6.53 5.81 -9.21
N GLN A 286 -5.27 5.64 -9.60
CA GLN A 286 -4.40 6.76 -9.98
C GLN A 286 -4.95 7.46 -11.23
N LYS A 287 -5.34 6.71 -12.27
CA LYS A 287 -6.01 7.26 -13.46
C LYS A 287 -7.27 8.04 -13.09
N TYR A 288 -8.02 7.51 -12.12
CA TYR A 288 -9.21 8.18 -11.58
C TYR A 288 -8.84 9.51 -10.90
N ILE A 289 -7.88 9.50 -9.97
CA ILE A 289 -7.42 10.70 -9.26
C ILE A 289 -6.80 11.74 -10.22
N GLU A 290 -6.02 11.33 -11.20
CA GLU A 290 -5.43 12.22 -12.22
C GLU A 290 -6.50 12.91 -13.05
N LYS A 291 -7.50 12.15 -13.52
CA LYS A 291 -8.65 12.71 -14.24
C LYS A 291 -9.40 13.72 -13.38
N LEU A 292 -9.59 13.43 -12.10
CA LEU A 292 -10.26 14.33 -11.16
C LEU A 292 -9.47 15.62 -10.88
N ASN A 293 -8.14 15.58 -10.97
CA ASN A 293 -7.29 16.76 -10.81
C ASN A 293 -7.02 17.50 -12.14
N SER A 294 -7.57 17.05 -13.28
CA SER A 294 -7.30 17.71 -14.56
C SER A 294 -8.04 19.04 -14.64
N HIS A 295 -7.35 20.09 -15.11
CA HIS A 295 -7.93 21.43 -15.31
C HIS A 295 -9.14 21.45 -16.25
N THR A 296 -9.29 20.40 -17.06
CA THR A 296 -10.38 20.19 -18.01
C THR A 296 -11.59 19.48 -17.41
N PHE A 297 -11.47 18.88 -16.22
CA PHE A 297 -12.56 18.16 -15.57
C PHE A 297 -13.41 19.14 -14.75
N GLN A 298 -14.49 19.63 -15.36
CA GLN A 298 -15.50 20.43 -14.66
C GLN A 298 -16.69 19.55 -14.30
N SER A 299 -16.99 19.43 -13.01
CA SER A 299 -18.20 18.74 -12.57
C SER A 299 -18.78 19.30 -11.27
N LEU A 300 -20.10 19.52 -11.29
CA LEU A 300 -20.92 19.84 -10.13
C LEU A 300 -21.19 18.64 -9.21
N LYS A 301 -20.64 17.44 -9.48
CA LYS A 301 -20.76 16.27 -8.59
C LYS A 301 -19.40 15.69 -8.18
N PHE A 302 -18.35 16.49 -8.28
CA PHE A 302 -17.00 16.15 -7.82
C PHE A 302 -16.47 17.20 -6.86
N TYR A 303 -15.92 16.75 -5.72
CA TYR A 303 -15.28 17.62 -4.74
C TYR A 303 -14.04 16.95 -4.16
N LYS A 304 -12.99 17.76 -3.95
CA LYS A 304 -11.73 17.37 -3.31
C LYS A 304 -11.50 18.25 -2.07
N TYR A 305 -11.04 17.64 -0.99
CA TYR A 305 -10.61 18.36 0.21
C TYR A 305 -9.21 17.90 0.64
N PRO A 306 -8.27 18.80 1.01
CA PRO A 306 -8.37 20.25 0.81
C PRO A 306 -8.43 20.61 -0.69
N PHE A 307 -9.00 21.78 -0.99
CA PHE A 307 -9.05 22.32 -2.35
C PHE A 307 -7.65 22.61 -2.87
#